data_AF-A0A165PTE5-F1
#
_entry.id   AF-A0A165PTE5-F1
#
_cell.length_a   1.000
_cell.length_b   1.000
_cell.length_c   1.000
_cell.angle_alpha   90.00
_cell.angle_beta   90.00
_cell.angle_gamma   90.00
#
_symmetry.space_group_name_H-M   'P 1'
#
loop_
_entity.id
_entity.type
_entity.pdbx_description
1 polymer ?
#
loop_
_entity_poly.entity_id
_entity_poly.type
_entity_poly.pdbx_seq_one_letter_code
_entity_poly.pdbx_strand_id
1 'polypeptide(L)'
;TLVSIGRIDEAGYTAAFTGGKLVITNKDGRTVGTKLTIMELHRRLGHIAPRAIRELVSGGCIHGVALVPSDEPETCEVCIRAKSTRKPVPIEREGERAEELGEETHSDLWGASRI
;
A
#
# COMPACT_ATOMS: atom_id res chain seq x y z
N THR A 1 -25.11 -10.68 4.67
CA THR A 1 -25.76 -10.92 5.98
C THR A 1 -25.62 -9.68 6.84
N LEU A 2 -26.75 -9.10 7.26
CA LEU A 2 -26.79 -7.94 8.14
C LEU A 2 -26.88 -8.46 9.58
N VAL A 3 -25.91 -8.14 10.43
CA VAL A 3 -25.89 -8.57 11.83
C VAL A 3 -26.35 -7.39 12.70
N SER A 4 -27.41 -7.58 13.48
CA SER A 4 -27.91 -6.56 14.41
C SER A 4 -26.93 -6.33 15.55
N ILE A 5 -26.67 -5.07 15.88
CA ILE A 5 -25.82 -4.70 17.03
C ILE A 5 -26.40 -5.26 18.34
N GLY A 6 -27.74 -5.29 18.49
CA GLY A 6 -28.38 -5.87 19.67
C GLY A 6 -28.04 -7.36 19.85
N ARG A 7 -27.90 -8.12 18.75
CA ARG A 7 -27.48 -9.53 18.83
C ARG A 7 -26.01 -9.71 19.18
N ILE A 8 -25.17 -8.71 18.90
CA ILE A 8 -23.76 -8.71 19.30
C ILE A 8 -23.67 -8.53 20.82
N ASP A 9 -24.47 -7.62 21.37
CA ASP A 9 -24.55 -7.38 22.82
C ASP A 9 -25.15 -8.56 23.59
N GLU A 10 -26.24 -9.15 23.09
CA GLU A 10 -26.83 -10.38 23.64
C GLU A 10 -25.84 -11.57 23.65
N ALA A 11 -24.97 -11.64 22.63
CA ALA A 11 -23.90 -12.63 22.57
C ALA A 11 -22.71 -12.30 23.49
N GLY A 12 -22.76 -11.17 24.20
CA GLY A 12 -21.75 -10.74 25.16
C GLY A 12 -20.55 -10.03 24.54
N TYR A 13 -20.70 -9.50 23.33
CA TYR A 13 -19.68 -8.72 22.66
C TYR A 13 -20.10 -7.24 22.61
N THR A 14 -19.14 -6.33 22.67
CA THR A 14 -19.40 -4.90 22.54
C THR A 14 -18.99 -4.45 21.14
N ALA A 15 -19.87 -3.75 20.44
CA ALA A 15 -19.55 -3.09 19.16
C ALA A 15 -19.38 -1.58 19.39
N ALA A 16 -18.19 -1.05 19.12
CA ALA A 16 -17.88 0.37 19.24
C ALA A 16 -17.55 0.97 17.87
N PHE A 17 -18.14 2.13 17.58
CA PHE A 17 -17.81 2.94 16.40
C PHE A 17 -16.93 4.09 16.86
N THR A 18 -15.63 4.01 16.62
CA THR A 18 -14.66 5.03 17.03
C THR A 18 -13.76 5.41 15.85
N GLY A 19 -13.57 6.70 15.61
CA GLY A 19 -12.72 7.19 14.51
C GLY A 19 -13.09 6.64 13.12
N GLY A 20 -14.39 6.43 12.85
CA GLY A 20 -14.87 5.86 11.58
C GLY A 20 -14.66 4.35 11.42
N LYS A 21 -14.20 3.66 12.47
CA LYS A 21 -13.95 2.20 12.47
C LYS A 21 -14.93 1.50 13.39
N LEU A 22 -15.41 0.34 12.96
CA LEU A 22 -16.16 -0.60 13.80
C LEU A 22 -15.19 -1.58 14.45
N VAL A 23 -15.20 -1.63 15.77
CA VAL A 23 -14.40 -2.56 16.59
C VAL A 23 -15.37 -3.39 17.44
N ILE A 24 -15.19 -4.71 17.42
CA ILE A 24 -15.95 -5.67 18.22
C ILE A 24 -15.02 -6.23 19.29
N THR A 25 -15.41 -6.14 20.56
CA THR A 25 -14.66 -6.63 21.71
C THR A 25 -15.44 -7.69 22.48
N ASN A 26 -14.75 -8.67 23.06
CA ASN A 26 -15.31 -9.65 23.99
C ASN A 26 -15.46 -9.06 25.40
N LYS A 27 -16.14 -9.78 26.32
CA LYS A 27 -16.30 -9.48 27.75
C LYS A 27 -14.98 -9.21 28.47
N ASP A 28 -13.89 -9.85 28.03
CA ASP A 28 -12.53 -9.65 28.57
C ASP A 28 -11.84 -8.37 28.03
N GLY A 29 -12.52 -7.56 27.21
CA GLY A 29 -11.96 -6.38 26.57
C GLY A 29 -11.09 -6.65 25.33
N ARG A 30 -10.95 -7.91 24.90
CA ARG A 30 -10.15 -8.28 23.72
C ARG A 30 -10.89 -8.00 22.41
N THR A 31 -10.25 -7.36 21.44
CA THR A 31 -10.80 -7.18 20.09
C THR A 31 -10.90 -8.51 19.34
N VAL A 32 -12.10 -8.86 18.91
CA VAL A 32 -12.40 -10.09 18.16
C VAL A 32 -12.70 -9.84 16.69
N GLY A 33 -13.01 -8.59 16.33
CA GLY A 33 -13.28 -8.21 14.95
C GLY A 33 -13.10 -6.72 14.73
N THR A 34 -12.45 -6.32 13.64
CA THR A 34 -12.38 -4.91 13.24
C THR A 34 -12.71 -4.76 11.76
N LYS A 35 -13.41 -3.69 11.41
CA LYS A 35 -13.62 -3.32 10.01
C LYS A 35 -12.51 -2.36 9.57
N LEU A 36 -11.74 -2.74 8.55
CA LEU A 36 -10.60 -1.95 8.05
C LEU A 36 -10.73 -1.67 6.56
N THR A 37 -10.17 -0.54 6.15
CA THR A 37 -9.95 -0.21 4.75
C THR A 37 -8.81 -1.05 4.18
N ILE A 38 -8.83 -1.26 2.87
CA ILE A 38 -7.77 -1.97 2.15
C ILE A 38 -6.46 -1.24 2.29
N MET A 39 -6.48 0.09 2.26
CA MET A 39 -5.27 0.91 2.41
C MET A 39 -4.70 0.86 3.83
N GLU A 40 -5.52 0.64 4.84
CA GLU A 40 -5.03 0.41 6.20
C GLU A 40 -4.28 -0.93 6.29
N LEU A 41 -4.87 -2.00 5.77
CA LEU A 41 -4.21 -3.31 5.70
C LEU A 41 -2.95 -3.27 4.83
N HIS A 42 -2.97 -2.51 3.73
CA HIS A 42 -1.83 -2.29 2.87
C HIS A 42 -0.65 -1.75 3.68
N ARG A 43 -0.88 -0.71 4.50
CA ARG A 43 0.17 -0.15 5.36
C ARG A 43 0.57 -1.10 6.49
N ARG A 44 -0.39 -1.72 7.17
CA ARG A 44 -0.13 -2.62 8.32
C ARG A 44 0.63 -3.90 7.95
N LEU A 45 0.42 -4.41 6.73
CA LEU A 45 1.08 -5.62 6.24
C LEU A 45 2.37 -5.34 5.45
N GLY A 46 2.90 -4.12 5.50
CA GLY A 46 4.16 -3.79 4.85
C GLY A 46 4.04 -3.57 3.34
N HIS A 47 3.01 -2.82 2.93
CA HIS A 47 2.80 -2.39 1.55
C HIS A 47 2.55 -3.53 0.54
N ILE A 48 1.84 -4.57 0.97
CA ILE A 48 1.42 -5.67 0.09
C ILE A 48 0.41 -5.17 -0.95
N ALA A 49 0.35 -5.79 -2.12
CA ALA A 49 -0.57 -5.37 -3.17
C ALA A 49 -2.04 -5.39 -2.67
N PRO A 50 -2.85 -4.34 -2.94
CA PRO A 50 -4.27 -4.31 -2.55
C PRO A 50 -5.06 -5.55 -2.99
N ARG A 51 -4.73 -6.10 -4.16
CA ARG A 51 -5.28 -7.37 -4.64
C ARG A 51 -4.99 -8.55 -3.70
N ALA A 52 -3.75 -8.69 -3.25
CA ALA A 52 -3.36 -9.75 -2.33
C ALA A 52 -4.09 -9.63 -0.98
N ILE A 53 -4.36 -8.41 -0.51
CA ILE A 53 -5.16 -8.19 0.70
C ILE A 53 -6.57 -8.75 0.51
N ARG A 54 -7.22 -8.45 -0.62
CA ARG A 54 -8.57 -8.96 -0.92
C ARG A 54 -8.57 -10.49 -0.90
N GLU A 55 -7.59 -11.11 -1.55
CA GLU A 55 -7.44 -12.57 -1.62
C GLU A 55 -7.15 -13.19 -0.24
N LEU A 56 -6.30 -12.57 0.58
CA LEU A 56 -5.97 -13.05 1.93
C LEU A 56 -7.15 -12.94 2.90
N VAL A 57 -7.97 -11.90 2.77
CA VAL A 57 -9.18 -11.75 3.59
C VAL A 57 -10.27 -12.70 3.10
N SER A 58 -10.53 -12.78 1.79
CA SER A 58 -11.57 -13.67 1.25
C SER A 58 -11.22 -15.14 1.37
N GLY A 59 -9.92 -15.48 1.33
CA GLY A 59 -9.39 -16.82 1.56
C GLY A 59 -9.31 -17.22 3.03
N GLY A 60 -9.69 -16.33 3.96
CA GLY A 60 -9.68 -16.63 5.41
C GLY A 60 -8.28 -16.72 6.03
N CYS A 61 -7.23 -16.25 5.35
CA CYS A 61 -5.88 -16.25 5.91
C CYS A 61 -5.71 -15.17 6.99
N ILE A 62 -6.44 -14.06 6.87
CA ILE A 62 -6.47 -12.98 7.87
C ILE A 62 -7.76 -13.08 8.68
N HIS A 63 -7.62 -13.39 9.96
CA HIS A 63 -8.73 -13.56 10.90
C HIS A 63 -9.04 -12.26 11.66
N GLY A 64 -10.29 -12.06 12.08
CA GLY A 64 -10.69 -10.91 12.90
C GLY A 64 -10.71 -9.57 12.15
N VAL A 65 -10.64 -9.58 10.82
CA VAL A 65 -10.67 -8.37 9.99
C VAL A 65 -11.71 -8.52 8.88
N ALA A 66 -12.59 -7.53 8.76
CA ALA A 66 -13.53 -7.41 7.64
C ALA A 66 -13.19 -6.18 6.80
N LEU A 67 -13.16 -6.33 5.47
CA LEU A 67 -12.93 -5.22 4.56
C LEU A 67 -14.17 -4.33 4.42
N VAL A 68 -13.95 -3.03 4.26
CA VAL A 68 -15.02 -2.10 3.86
C VAL A 68 -15.41 -2.38 2.39
N PRO A 69 -16.70 -2.62 2.06
CA PRO A 69 -17.10 -3.06 0.71
C PRO A 69 -16.81 -2.06 -0.43
N SER A 70 -16.92 -0.76 -0.15
CA SER A 70 -16.83 0.32 -1.16
C SER A 70 -15.44 0.95 -1.26
N ASP A 71 -14.43 0.27 -0.72
CA ASP A 71 -13.11 0.84 -0.56
C ASP A 71 -12.27 0.60 -1.82
N GLU A 72 -12.11 1.64 -2.62
CA GLU A 72 -11.18 1.63 -3.75
C GLU A 72 -9.75 1.91 -3.28
N PRO A 73 -8.74 1.19 -3.80
CA PRO A 73 -7.37 1.39 -3.38
C PRO A 73 -6.85 2.74 -3.88
N GLU A 74 -6.41 3.57 -2.95
CA GLU A 74 -5.74 4.82 -3.23
C GLU A 74 -4.29 4.58 -3.71
N THR A 75 -3.75 5.58 -4.40
CA THR A 75 -2.35 5.57 -4.81
C THR A 75 -1.43 5.73 -3.60
N CYS A 76 -0.51 4.78 -3.39
CA CYS A 76 0.45 4.83 -2.29
C CYS A 76 1.80 5.40 -2.74
N GLU A 77 2.15 6.60 -2.26
CA GLU A 77 3.42 7.25 -2.56
C GLU A 77 4.64 6.44 -2.11
N VAL A 78 4.57 5.79 -0.94
CA VAL A 78 5.65 4.93 -0.43
C VAL A 78 5.92 3.78 -1.40
N CYS A 79 4.86 3.16 -1.94
CA CYS A 79 5.01 2.12 -2.96
C CYS A 79 5.60 2.65 -4.25
N ILE A 80 5.21 3.84 -4.70
CA ILE A 80 5.80 4.44 -5.91
C ILE A 80 7.30 4.61 -5.69
N ARG A 81 7.71 5.25 -4.60
CA ARG A 81 9.13 5.49 -4.32
C ARG A 81 9.93 4.21 -4.13
N ALA A 82 9.35 3.20 -3.48
CA ALA A 82 10.03 1.93 -3.19
C ALA A 82 10.01 0.93 -4.35
N LYS A 83 8.97 0.92 -5.19
CA LYS A 83 8.76 -0.06 -6.27
C LYS A 83 8.93 0.51 -7.67
N SER A 84 9.14 1.82 -7.81
CA SER A 84 9.44 2.41 -9.11
C SER A 84 10.71 1.75 -9.65
N THR A 85 10.56 1.06 -10.77
CA THR A 85 11.69 0.54 -11.53
C THR A 85 12.25 1.66 -12.39
N ARG A 86 13.58 1.72 -12.51
CA ARG A 86 14.23 2.59 -13.48
C ARG A 86 13.77 2.15 -14.87
N LYS A 87 13.39 3.09 -15.74
CA LYS A 87 13.24 2.80 -17.17
C LYS A 87 14.55 2.19 -17.69
N PRO A 88 14.50 1.15 -18.53
CA PRO A 88 15.72 0.62 -19.12
C PRO A 88 16.46 1.75 -19.84
N VAL A 89 17.78 1.76 -19.70
CA VAL A 89 18.61 2.69 -20.47
C VAL A 89 18.54 2.24 -21.94
N PRO A 90 18.25 3.14 -22.90
CA PRO A 90 18.30 2.81 -24.30
C PRO A 90 19.64 2.17 -24.66
N ILE A 91 19.60 1.08 -25.43
CA ILE A 91 20.81 0.38 -25.87
C ILE A 91 21.49 1.20 -26.97
N GLU A 92 20.69 1.89 -27.79
CA GLU A 92 21.16 2.76 -28.84
C GLU A 92 21.08 4.22 -28.39
N ARG A 93 22.05 5.03 -28.83
CA ARG A 93 22.03 6.49 -28.62
C ARG A 93 20.90 7.08 -29.46
N GLU A 94 19.99 7.77 -28.81
CA GLU A 94 18.97 8.59 -29.45
C GLU A 94 19.42 10.07 -29.48
N GLY A 95 19.00 10.80 -30.51
CA GLY A 95 19.24 12.23 -30.65
C GLY A 95 20.22 12.61 -31.76
N GLU A 96 20.19 13.89 -32.13
CA GLU A 96 21.04 14.48 -33.16
C GLU A 96 22.53 14.33 -32.80
N ARG A 97 23.39 14.32 -33.80
CA ARG A 97 24.84 14.22 -33.64
C ARG A 97 25.46 15.36 -34.42
N ALA A 98 26.54 15.94 -33.88
CA ALA A 98 27.40 16.82 -34.65
C ALA A 98 27.75 16.21 -36.02
N GLU A 99 27.48 16.96 -37.07
CA GLU A 99 27.77 16.65 -38.46
C GLU A 99 29.15 17.21 -38.86
N GLU A 100 29.60 18.26 -38.17
CA GLU A 100 30.87 18.93 -38.44
C GLU A 100 31.86 18.87 -37.26
N LEU A 101 33.16 18.95 -37.57
CA LEU A 101 34.22 18.91 -36.56
C LEU A 101 34.18 20.19 -35.70
N GLY A 102 34.00 20.01 -34.39
CA GLY A 102 33.99 21.10 -33.42
C GLY A 102 32.61 21.71 -33.17
N GLU A 103 31.57 21.21 -33.82
CA GLU A 103 30.18 21.65 -33.63
C GLU A 103 29.68 21.37 -32.20
N GLU A 104 30.07 20.24 -31.62
CA GLU A 104 29.70 19.85 -30.25
C GLU A 104 30.93 19.40 -29.45
N THR A 105 31.12 19.97 -28.26
CA THR A 105 32.17 19.59 -27.31
C THR A 105 31.55 19.22 -25.98
N HIS A 106 31.79 17.99 -25.52
CA HIS A 106 31.41 17.54 -24.19
C HIS A 106 32.65 17.55 -23.29
N SER A 107 32.56 18.20 -22.13
CA SER A 107 33.58 18.15 -21.09
C SER A 107 32.97 17.63 -19.79
N ASP A 108 33.64 16.70 -19.12
CA ASP A 108 33.26 16.24 -17.79
C ASP A 108 34.46 16.38 -16.84
N LEU A 109 34.18 16.61 -15.56
CA LEU A 109 35.21 16.70 -14.53
C LEU A 109 35.40 15.32 -13.90
N TRP A 110 36.63 14.84 -13.88
CA TRP A 110 36.97 13.68 -13.06
C TRP A 110 37.09 14.09 -11.58
N GLY A 111 36.48 13.31 -10.70
CA GLY A 111 36.27 13.63 -9.28
C GLY A 111 37.55 13.85 -8.46
N ALA A 112 37.35 14.28 -7.21
CA ALA A 112 38.37 14.78 -6.29
C ALA A 112 39.66 13.94 -6.28
N SER A 113 40.66 14.40 -7.03
CA SER A 113 42.01 13.85 -7.01
C SER A 113 42.71 14.33 -5.74
N ARG A 114 43.25 13.40 -4.95
CA ARG A 114 44.12 13.74 -3.83
C ARG A 114 45.51 14.05 -4.39
N ILE A 115 45.96 15.27 -4.19
CA ILE A 115 47.38 15.66 -4.34
C ILE A 115 48.12 15.23 -3.07
#